data_AF-A0A7V8YKJ1-F1
#
_entry.id   AF-A0A7V8YKJ1-F1
#
_cell.length_a   1.000
_cell.length_b   1.000
_cell.length_c   1.000
_cell.angle_alpha   90.00
_cell.angle_beta   90.00
_cell.angle_gamma   90.00
#
_symmetry.space_group_name_H-M   'P 1'
#
loop_
_entity.id
_entity.type
_entity.pdbx_description
1 polymer ?
#
loop_
_entity_poly.entity_id
_entity_poly.type
_entity_poly.pdbx_seq_one_letter_code
_entity_poly.pdbx_strand_id
1 'polypeptide(L)'
;MSVTKVSVSLEDAALAAARVAADEAGLSLSAWLSQTAQDAARLAAGRRAVREYEAEYGEIPEAEREQARRTLRDLGVIPPK
;
A
#
# COMPACT_ATOMS: atom_id res chain seq x y z
N MET A 1 -8.58 11.95 15.96
CA MET A 1 -7.62 12.22 14.87
C MET A 1 -7.91 13.62 14.33
N SER A 2 -6.89 14.47 14.23
CA SER A 2 -7.02 15.78 13.59
C SER A 2 -6.88 15.64 12.08
N VAL A 3 -7.73 16.34 11.33
CA VAL A 3 -7.69 16.33 9.86
C VAL A 3 -7.22 17.70 9.38
N THR A 4 -6.22 17.74 8.51
CA THR A 4 -5.73 18.98 7.89
C THR A 4 -6.30 19.10 6.49
N LYS A 5 -6.98 20.20 6.20
CA LYS A 5 -7.48 20.46 4.84
C LYS A 5 -6.31 20.81 3.94
N VAL A 6 -6.16 20.03 2.86
CA VAL A 6 -5.19 20.27 1.79
C VAL A 6 -5.94 20.53 0.48
N SER A 7 -5.39 21.39 -0.37
CA SER A 7 -5.91 21.65 -1.72
C SER A 7 -4.99 20.99 -2.73
N VAL A 8 -5.52 20.09 -3.54
CA VAL A 8 -4.78 19.37 -4.60
C VAL A 8 -5.59 19.37 -5.88
N SER A 9 -4.90 19.42 -7.01
CA SER A 9 -5.53 19.24 -8.32
C SER A 9 -5.55 17.77 -8.68
N LEU A 10 -6.69 17.29 -9.17
CA LEU A 10 -6.87 15.94 -9.70
C LEU A 10 -7.41 16.07 -11.13
N GLU A 11 -6.98 15.18 -12.01
CA GLU A 11 -7.63 15.03 -13.31
C GLU A 11 -9.10 14.62 -13.12
N ASP A 12 -9.99 15.11 -13.99
CA ASP A 12 -11.43 14.85 -13.88
C ASP A 12 -11.75 13.34 -13.86
N ALA A 13 -11.05 12.57 -14.70
CA ALA A 13 -11.19 11.12 -14.75
C ALA A 13 -10.76 10.46 -13.42
N ALA A 14 -9.67 10.94 -12.81
CA ALA A 14 -9.19 10.44 -11.53
C ALA A 14 -10.16 10.79 -10.38
N LEU A 15 -10.72 12.00 -10.39
CA LEU A 15 -11.73 12.41 -9.41
C LEU A 15 -13.01 11.57 -9.52
N ALA A 16 -13.48 11.29 -10.74
CA ALA A 16 -14.64 10.44 -10.97
C ALA A 16 -14.40 9.02 -10.46
N ALA A 17 -13.26 8.41 -10.80
CA ALA A 17 -12.90 7.08 -10.33
C ALA A 17 -12.76 7.01 -8.80
N ALA A 18 -12.15 8.02 -8.18
CA ALA A 18 -12.00 8.08 -6.72
C ALA A 18 -13.35 8.17 -5.98
N ARG A 19 -14.34 8.86 -6.57
CA ARG A 19 -15.70 8.91 -5.99
C ARG A 19 -16.37 7.54 -6.02
N VAL A 20 -16.32 6.84 -7.16
CA VAL A 20 -16.87 5.48 -7.28
C VAL A 20 -16.21 4.54 -6.28
N ALA A 21 -14.87 4.56 -6.20
CA ALA A 21 -14.14 3.70 -5.26
C ALA A 21 -14.44 4.03 -3.79
N ALA A 22 -14.65 5.32 -3.46
CA ALA A 22 -15.05 5.73 -2.12
C ALA A 22 -16.46 5.22 -1.78
N ASP A 23 -17.40 5.34 -2.73
CA ASP A 23 -18.78 4.85 -2.56
C ASP A 23 -18.82 3.32 -2.41
N GLU A 24 -18.07 2.57 -3.22
CA GLU A 24 -17.93 1.11 -3.12
C GLU A 24 -17.33 0.66 -1.77
N ALA A 25 -16.40 1.46 -1.23
CA ALA A 25 -15.81 1.23 0.09
C ALA A 25 -16.69 1.70 1.26
N GLY A 26 -17.82 2.38 0.99
CA GLY A 26 -18.69 2.96 2.03
C GLY A 26 -18.02 4.12 2.79
N LEU A 27 -17.10 4.85 2.15
CA LEU A 27 -16.33 5.93 2.74
C LEU A 27 -16.63 7.27 2.07
N SER A 28 -16.38 8.37 2.79
CA SER A 28 -16.34 9.68 2.14
C SER A 28 -15.10 9.78 1.24
N LEU A 29 -15.15 10.59 0.18
CA LEU A 29 -14.02 10.80 -0.72
C LEU A 29 -12.74 11.20 0.03
N SER A 30 -12.84 12.07 1.04
CA SER A 30 -11.67 12.49 1.82
C SER A 30 -11.11 11.38 2.71
N ALA A 31 -11.97 10.55 3.30
CA ALA A 31 -11.54 9.39 4.09
C ALA A 31 -10.85 8.35 3.21
N TRP A 32 -11.46 8.03 2.05
CA TRP A 32 -10.90 7.12 1.08
C TRP A 32 -9.54 7.62 0.56
N LEU A 33 -9.45 8.88 0.13
CA LEU A 33 -8.17 9.46 -0.32
C LEU A 33 -7.10 9.45 0.77
N SER A 34 -7.47 9.73 2.02
CA SER A 34 -6.52 9.70 3.15
C SER A 34 -5.99 8.28 3.39
N GLN A 35 -6.87 7.27 3.36
CA GLN A 35 -6.50 5.87 3.52
C GLN A 35 -5.61 5.40 2.37
N THR A 36 -6.02 5.66 1.12
CA THR A 36 -5.25 5.30 -0.07
C THR A 36 -3.87 5.96 -0.08
N ALA A 37 -3.77 7.24 0.29
CA ALA A 37 -2.49 7.94 0.41
C ALA A 37 -1.60 7.31 1.50
N GLN A 38 -2.17 6.93 2.64
CA GLN A 38 -1.44 6.26 3.71
C GLN A 38 -0.92 4.89 3.27
N ASP A 39 -1.74 4.08 2.60
CA ASP A 39 -1.36 2.76 2.15
C ASP A 39 -0.30 2.82 1.04
N ALA A 40 -0.44 3.76 0.10
CA ALA A 40 0.58 4.03 -0.91
C ALA A 40 1.91 4.45 -0.27
N ALA A 41 1.89 5.31 0.76
CA ALA A 41 3.08 5.74 1.47
C ALA A 41 3.76 4.58 2.23
N ARG A 42 2.97 3.71 2.88
CA ARG A 42 3.48 2.50 3.56
C ARG A 42 4.16 1.55 2.58
N LEU A 43 3.55 1.29 1.43
CA LEU A 43 4.13 0.45 0.38
C LEU A 43 5.43 1.05 -0.17
N ALA A 44 5.46 2.36 -0.41
CA ALA A 44 6.66 3.05 -0.87
C ALA A 44 7.81 2.96 0.17
N ALA A 45 7.49 3.14 1.45
CA ALA A 45 8.45 2.99 2.54
C ALA A 45 8.98 1.55 2.64
N GLY A 46 8.12 0.54 2.56
CA GLY A 46 8.52 -0.87 2.58
C GLY A 46 9.45 -1.22 1.41
N ARG A 47 9.11 -0.77 0.19
CA ARG A 47 9.97 -0.95 -0.99
C ARG A 47 11.33 -0.27 -0.82
N ARG A 48 11.37 0.89 -0.16
CA ARG A 48 12.63 1.58 0.12
C ARG A 48 13.49 0.79 1.12
N ALA A 49 12.89 0.30 2.20
CA ALA A 49 13.58 -0.52 3.19
C ALA A 49 14.17 -1.80 2.58
N VAL A 50 13.46 -2.46 1.65
CA VAL A 50 14.01 -3.62 0.92
C VAL A 50 15.23 -3.23 0.09
N ARG A 51 15.18 -2.11 -0.65
CA ARG A 51 16.34 -1.65 -1.43
C ARG A 51 17.53 -1.27 -0.55
N GLU A 52 17.28 -0.66 0.61
CA GLU A 52 18.32 -0.32 1.59
C GLU A 52 18.99 -1.59 2.11
N TYR A 53 18.21 -2.61 2.46
CA TYR A 53 18.73 -3.92 2.85
C TYR A 53 19.55 -4.56 1.73
N GLU A 54 19.03 -4.61 0.51
CA GLU A 54 19.72 -5.25 -0.62
C GLU A 54 21.02 -4.52 -0.99
N ALA A 55 21.09 -3.20 -0.78
CA ALA A 55 22.32 -2.44 -0.99
C ALA A 55 23.40 -2.76 0.07
N GLU A 56 23.00 -3.08 1.29
CA GLU A 56 23.93 -3.38 2.40
C GLU A 56 24.34 -4.86 2.45
N TYR A 57 23.39 -5.77 2.18
CA TYR A 57 23.56 -7.21 2.38
C TYR A 57 23.53 -8.03 1.10
N GLY A 58 23.20 -7.43 -0.05
CA GLY A 58 22.97 -8.11 -1.32
C GLY A 58 21.52 -8.57 -1.51
N GLU A 59 21.19 -9.07 -2.70
CA GLU A 59 19.83 -9.52 -3.02
C GLU A 59 19.35 -10.61 -2.07
N ILE A 60 18.07 -10.53 -1.67
CA ILE A 60 17.44 -11.57 -0.85
C ILE A 60 17.31 -12.85 -1.72
N PRO A 61 17.93 -13.98 -1.34
CA PRO A 61 17.88 -15.20 -2.14
C PRO A 61 16.45 -15.72 -2.35
N GLU A 62 16.17 -16.29 -3.53
CA GLU A 62 14.82 -16.80 -3.84
C GLU A 62 14.35 -17.87 -2.84
N ALA A 63 15.27 -18.70 -2.34
CA ALA A 63 14.96 -19.70 -1.32
C ALA A 63 14.44 -19.06 -0.02
N GLU A 64 15.03 -17.96 0.41
CA GLU A 64 14.60 -17.22 1.60
C GLU A 64 13.27 -16.50 1.36
N ARG A 65 13.08 -15.92 0.16
CA ARG A 65 11.79 -15.32 -0.23
C ARG A 65 10.67 -16.35 -0.22
N GLU A 66 10.90 -17.55 -0.76
CA GLU A 66 9.89 -18.61 -0.76
C GLU A 66 9.63 -19.14 0.65
N GLN A 67 10.66 -19.25 1.49
CA GLN A 67 10.46 -19.61 2.90
C GLN A 67 9.61 -18.55 3.63
N ALA A 68 9.87 -17.26 3.42
CA ALA A 68 9.06 -16.18 3.99
C ALA A 68 7.61 -16.25 3.49
N ARG A 69 7.38 -16.50 2.19
CA ARG A 69 6.03 -16.68 1.63
C ARG A 69 5.30 -17.87 2.26
N ARG A 70 5.99 -18.99 2.53
CA ARG A 70 5.41 -20.13 3.25
C ARG A 70 4.95 -19.73 4.65
N THR A 71 5.83 -19.10 5.42
CA THR A 71 5.49 -18.61 6.76
C THR A 71 4.28 -17.66 6.73
N LEU A 72 4.23 -16.73 5.77
CA LEU A 72 3.11 -15.80 5.64
C LEU A 72 1.79 -16.50 5.26
N ARG A 73 1.84 -17.56 4.46
CA ARG A 73 0.66 -18.40 4.16
C ARG A 73 0.19 -19.15 5.40
N ASP A 74 1.11 -19.76 6.14
CA ASP A 74 0.80 -20.52 7.35
C ASP A 74 0.17 -19.64 8.44
N LEU A 75 0.58 -18.37 8.49
CA LEU A 75 -0.01 -17.35 9.38
C LEU A 75 -1.31 -16.74 8.83
N GLY A 76 -1.75 -17.11 7.63
CA GLY A 76 -2.96 -16.58 6.99
C GLY A 76 -2.87 -15.12 6.53
N VAL A 77 -1.65 -14.58 6.40
CA VAL A 77 -1.41 -13.18 5.98
C VAL A 77 -1.56 -13.01 4.47
N ILE A 78 -1.18 -14.02 3.69
CA ILE A 78 -1.31 -14.04 2.23
C ILE A 78 -2.10 -15.28 1.78
N PRO A 79 -2.82 -15.22 0.64
CA PRO A 79 -3.64 -16.33 0.18
C PRO A 79 -2.82 -17.60 -0.08
N PRO A 80 -3.43 -18.79 0.09
CA PRO A 80 -2.79 -20.05 -0.28
C PRO A 80 -2.51 -20.10 -1.79
N LYS A 81 -1.47 -20.85 -2.16
CA LYS A 81 -1.08 -21.06 -3.56
C LYS A 81 -2.02 -22.05 -4.24
#